data_AF-A0A9D1K0Z5-F1
#
_entry.id   AF-A0A9D1K0Z5-F1
#
_cell.length_a   1.000
_cell.length_b   1.000
_cell.length_c   1.000
_cell.angle_alpha   90.00
_cell.angle_beta   90.00
_cell.angle_gamma   90.00
#
_symmetry.space_group_name_H-M   'P 1'
#
loop_
_entity.id
_entity.type
_entity.pdbx_description
1 polymer ?
#
loop_
_entity_poly.entity_id
_entity_poly.type
_entity_poly.pdbx_seq_one_letter_code
_entity_poly.pdbx_strand_id
1 'polypeptide(L)'
;NYPHGQPDCNGHSTAFDGIAYREGDPASRDTLVLEAGEAEGVYLASFPLAELREYRAQEVHGNAWRRPALYAPLLSTEKHPPFLRDTQ
;
A
#
# COMPACT_ATOMS: atom_id res chain seq x y z
N ASN A 1 10.36 -7.12 -8.39
CA ASN A 1 9.83 -7.72 -9.63
C ASN A 1 10.68 -7.33 -10.81
N TYR A 2 11.86 -7.94 -10.94
CA TYR A 2 12.59 -7.95 -12.21
C TYR A 2 12.07 -9.08 -13.08
N PRO A 3 12.10 -8.95 -14.42
CA PRO A 3 11.64 -10.00 -15.31
C PRO A 3 12.42 -11.32 -15.12
N HIS A 4 11.84 -12.41 -15.61
CA HIS A 4 12.41 -13.75 -15.52
C HIS A 4 13.89 -13.81 -15.90
N GLY A 5 14.69 -14.52 -15.10
CA GLY A 5 16.12 -14.72 -15.31
C GLY A 5 17.03 -13.92 -14.36
N GLN A 6 16.46 -13.08 -13.49
CA GLN A 6 17.21 -12.48 -12.39
C GLN A 6 17.14 -13.34 -11.11
N PRO A 7 18.26 -13.53 -10.38
CA PRO A 7 18.25 -14.25 -9.11
C PRO A 7 17.24 -13.63 -8.15
N ASP A 8 16.45 -14.49 -7.49
CA ASP A 8 15.41 -14.13 -6.53
C ASP A 8 14.31 -13.20 -7.08
N CYS A 9 14.11 -13.18 -8.40
CA CYS A 9 13.08 -12.38 -9.07
C CYS A 9 12.39 -13.16 -10.19
N ASN A 10 11.05 -13.07 -10.24
CA ASN A 10 10.21 -13.82 -11.19
C ASN A 10 9.22 -12.95 -11.99
N GLY A 11 9.41 -11.63 -12.06
CA GLY A 11 8.49 -10.72 -12.73
C GLY A 11 7.21 -10.48 -11.93
N HIS A 12 6.03 -10.58 -12.56
CA HIS A 12 4.72 -10.39 -11.90
C HIS A 12 4.51 -9.03 -11.25
N SER A 13 4.84 -7.94 -11.95
CA SER A 13 4.46 -6.60 -11.47
C SER A 13 2.94 -6.51 -11.30
N THR A 14 2.47 -6.06 -10.15
CA THR A 14 1.04 -6.00 -9.80
C THR A 14 0.58 -4.59 -9.49
N ALA A 15 -0.70 -4.34 -9.74
CA ALA A 15 -1.41 -3.12 -9.39
C ALA A 15 -2.70 -3.49 -8.67
N PHE A 16 -2.94 -2.86 -7.52
CA PHE A 16 -4.14 -3.03 -6.71
C PHE A 16 -4.80 -1.67 -6.50
N ASP A 17 -6.13 -1.64 -6.42
CA ASP A 17 -6.85 -0.43 -6.02
C ASP A 17 -7.12 -0.39 -4.50
N GLY A 18 -7.72 0.72 -4.05
CA GLY A 18 -7.95 0.99 -2.64
C GLY A 18 -9.36 0.70 -2.14
N ILE A 19 -10.22 0.02 -2.91
CA ILE A 19 -11.63 -0.23 -2.53
C ILE A 19 -11.73 -1.63 -1.95
N ALA A 20 -11.60 -1.77 -0.64
CA ALA A 20 -11.61 -3.07 0.02
C ALA A 20 -13.02 -3.67 0.15
N TYR A 21 -14.05 -2.83 0.23
CA TYR A 21 -15.43 -3.23 0.48
C TYR A 21 -16.38 -2.64 -0.56
N ARG A 22 -17.46 -3.36 -0.85
CA ARG A 22 -18.60 -2.87 -1.61
C ARG A 22 -19.87 -3.14 -0.84
N GLU A 23 -20.83 -2.25 -0.99
CA GLU A 23 -22.14 -2.41 -0.37
C GLU A 23 -22.80 -3.69 -0.86
N GLY A 24 -23.26 -4.52 0.07
CA GLY A 24 -23.90 -5.81 -0.22
C GLY A 24 -22.95 -7.01 -0.28
N ASP A 25 -21.63 -6.81 -0.33
CA ASP A 25 -20.67 -7.91 -0.28
C ASP A 25 -20.49 -8.42 1.16
N PRO A 26 -20.43 -9.74 1.38
CA PRO A 26 -20.34 -10.31 2.73
C PRO A 26 -18.94 -10.17 3.36
N ALA A 27 -17.93 -9.77 2.57
CA ALA A 27 -16.53 -9.70 2.99
C ALA A 27 -15.76 -8.68 2.12
N SER A 28 -14.48 -8.48 2.44
CA SER A 28 -13.59 -7.71 1.57
C SER A 28 -13.42 -8.38 0.21
N ARG A 29 -13.34 -7.58 -0.84
CA ARG A 29 -13.11 -8.07 -2.20
C ARG A 29 -11.62 -8.22 -2.51
N ASP A 30 -11.33 -8.92 -3.61
CA ASP A 30 -10.03 -8.82 -4.29
C ASP A 30 -9.90 -7.42 -4.92
N THR A 31 -8.76 -6.77 -4.65
CA THR A 31 -8.43 -5.42 -5.09
C THR A 31 -7.48 -5.43 -6.29
N LEU A 32 -7.12 -6.60 -6.82
CA LEU A 32 -6.24 -6.73 -7.99
C LEU A 32 -6.85 -6.04 -9.22
N VAL A 33 -6.10 -5.09 -9.78
CA VAL A 33 -6.43 -4.40 -11.03
C VAL A 33 -5.66 -5.00 -12.20
N LEU A 34 -4.39 -5.31 -11.99
CA LEU A 34 -3.54 -5.90 -13.03
C LEU A 34 -2.43 -6.74 -12.39
N GLU A 35 -2.19 -7.91 -12.95
CA GLU A 35 -0.98 -8.69 -12.75
C GLU A 35 -0.31 -8.87 -14.11
N ALA A 36 0.93 -8.39 -14.23
CA ALA A 36 1.76 -8.60 -15.40
C ALA A 36 2.33 -10.02 -15.41
N GLY A 37 2.80 -10.47 -16.58
CA GLY A 37 3.56 -11.71 -16.68
C GLY A 37 5.00 -11.58 -16.19
N GLU A 38 5.80 -12.61 -16.45
CA GLU A 38 7.21 -12.65 -16.08
C GLU A 38 8.12 -11.83 -17.02
N ALA A 39 7.63 -11.49 -18.22
CA ALA A 39 8.40 -10.83 -19.27
C ALA A 39 8.51 -9.31 -19.09
N GLU A 40 9.62 -8.76 -19.57
CA GLU A 40 9.82 -7.31 -19.64
C GLU A 40 8.74 -6.65 -20.51
N GLY A 41 8.17 -5.55 -20.02
CA GLY A 41 7.16 -4.80 -20.76
C GLY A 41 6.55 -3.65 -19.98
N VAL A 42 5.80 -2.81 -20.68
CA VAL A 42 4.99 -1.73 -20.09
C VAL A 42 3.53 -2.15 -20.11
N TYR A 43 2.90 -2.16 -18.95
CA TYR A 43 1.51 -2.60 -18.76
C TYR A 43 0.69 -1.42 -18.23
N LEU A 44 -0.51 -1.22 -18.77
CA LEU A 44 -1.41 -0.13 -18.37
C LEU A 44 -2.48 -0.65 -17.41
N ALA A 45 -2.52 -0.11 -16.19
CA ALA A 45 -3.57 -0.37 -15.21
C ALA A 45 -4.53 0.83 -15.17
N SER A 46 -5.83 0.58 -15.39
CA SER A 46 -6.86 1.62 -15.38
C SER A 46 -7.56 1.66 -14.03
N PHE A 47 -7.50 2.81 -13.36
CA PHE A 47 -8.10 2.99 -12.03
C PHE A 47 -9.40 3.82 -12.08
N PRO A 48 -10.49 3.36 -11.47
CA PRO A 48 -11.74 4.12 -11.40
C PRO A 48 -11.64 5.23 -10.34
N LEU A 49 -11.01 6.36 -10.69
CA LEU A 49 -10.72 7.44 -9.73
C LEU A 49 -11.96 8.05 -9.08
N ALA A 50 -13.10 8.09 -9.77
CA ALA A 50 -14.34 8.60 -9.19
C ALA A 50 -14.85 7.68 -8.07
N GLU A 51 -14.89 6.37 -8.31
CA GLU A 51 -15.29 5.36 -7.32
C GLU A 51 -14.33 5.36 -6.13
N LEU A 52 -13.02 5.46 -6.38
CA LEU A 52 -11.99 5.55 -5.32
C LEU A 52 -12.19 6.76 -4.42
N ARG A 53 -12.57 7.90 -4.98
CA ARG A 53 -12.82 9.13 -4.20
C ARG A 53 -14.08 9.00 -3.35
N GLU A 54 -15.15 8.44 -3.91
CA GLU A 54 -16.39 8.19 -3.19
C GLU A 54 -16.15 7.22 -2.01
N TYR A 55 -15.50 6.08 -2.29
CA TYR A 55 -15.15 5.11 -1.26
C TYR A 55 -14.34 5.75 -0.13
N ARG A 56 -13.29 6.52 -0.44
CA ARG A 56 -12.46 7.21 0.57
C ARG A 56 -13.19 8.30 1.36
N ALA A 57 -14.27 8.86 0.82
CA ALA A 57 -15.05 9.87 1.53
C ALA A 57 -15.91 9.26 2.65
N GLN A 58 -16.26 7.97 2.52
CA GLN A 58 -17.13 7.25 3.45
C GLN A 58 -16.34 6.33 4.41
N GLU A 59 -15.13 5.93 4.02
CA GLU A 59 -14.32 4.96 4.76
C GLU A 59 -13.72 5.51 6.07
N VAL A 60 -13.67 4.69 7.11
CA VAL A 60 -13.13 5.06 8.42
C VAL A 60 -11.60 5.01 8.45
N HIS A 61 -10.99 4.21 7.56
CA HIS A 61 -9.54 3.98 7.45
C HIS A 61 -8.75 5.14 6.81
N GLY A 62 -9.11 6.39 7.17
CA GLY A 62 -8.50 7.61 6.66
C GLY A 62 -7.98 8.54 7.75
N ASN A 63 -8.05 9.85 7.51
CA ASN A 63 -7.59 10.84 8.50
C ASN A 63 -8.66 11.20 9.55
N ALA A 64 -9.93 10.88 9.30
CA ALA A 64 -11.04 11.35 10.12
C ALA A 64 -10.94 10.92 11.60
N TRP A 65 -10.38 9.75 11.86
CA TRP A 65 -10.35 9.13 13.20
C TRP A 65 -8.95 8.93 13.77
N ARG A 66 -7.90 9.39 13.07
CA ARG A 66 -6.54 9.31 13.60
C ARG A 66 -6.40 10.23 14.80
N ARG A 67 -5.62 9.78 15.80
CA ARG A 67 -5.25 10.60 16.96
C ARG A 67 -3.73 10.81 17.01
N PRO A 68 -3.14 11.61 16.09
CA PRO A 68 -1.69 11.76 15.97
C PRO A 68 -0.97 12.07 17.29
N ALA A 69 -1.58 12.88 18.16
CA ALA A 69 -1.01 13.26 19.45
C ALA A 69 -0.71 12.07 20.39
N LEU A 70 -1.42 10.94 20.24
CA LEU A 70 -1.16 9.75 21.06
C LEU A 70 0.08 8.96 20.64
N TYR A 71 0.55 9.14 19.40
CA TYR A 71 1.69 8.39 18.87
C TYR A 71 2.98 9.21 18.90
N ALA A 72 2.97 10.38 19.56
CA ALA A 72 4.13 11.27 19.62
C ALA A 72 5.43 10.57 20.06
N PRO A 73 5.44 9.65 21.05
CA PRO A 73 6.65 8.92 21.41
C PRO A 73 7.21 8.02 20.30
N LEU A 74 6.35 7.44 19.44
CA LEU A 74 6.78 6.59 18.32
C LEU A 74 7.42 7.40 17.18
N LEU A 75 7.10 8.69 17.12
CA LEU A 75 7.67 9.63 16.15
C LEU A 75 8.92 10.34 16.69
N SER A 76 9.30 10.09 17.94
CA SER A 76 10.50 10.69 18.53
C SER A 76 11.74 10.20 17.78
N THR A 77 12.61 11.14 17.42
CA THR A 77 13.93 10.85 16.85
C THR A 77 14.99 10.68 17.93
N GLU A 78 14.61 10.82 19.20
CA GLU A 78 15.52 10.70 20.34
C GLU A 78 16.02 9.26 20.47
N LYS A 79 17.32 9.12 20.73
CA LYS A 79 17.97 7.82 20.95
C LYS A 79 18.46 7.79 22.38
N HIS A 80 18.15 6.70 23.08
CA HIS A 80 18.68 6.45 24.43
C HIS A 80 19.60 5.23 24.41
N PRO A 81 20.53 5.11 25.38
CA PRO A 81 21.27 3.86 25.59
C PRO A 81 20.33 2.66 25.67
N PRO A 82 20.66 1.50 25.07
CA PRO A 82 21.94 1.15 24.42
C PRO A 82 22.01 1.47 22.92
N PHE A 83 21.08 2.26 22.37
CA PHE A 83 20.96 2.51 20.92
C PHE A 83 21.76 3.72 20.40
N LEU A 84 22.62 4.30 21.25
CA LEU A 84 23.58 5.32 20.83
C LEU A 84 24.70 4.67 20.01
N ARG A 85 25.00 5.22 18.84
CA ARG A 85 26.12 4.82 17.99
C ARG A 85 26.96 6.06 17.70
N ASP A 86 28.28 5.94 17.77
CA ASP A 86 29.17 7.01 17.33
C ASP A 86 28.98 7.21 15.82
N THR A 87 28.75 8.45 15.40
CA THR A 87 28.71 8.79 13.97
C THR A 87 30.12 8.67 13.41
N GLN A 88 30.32 7.73 12.49
CA GLN A 88 31.52 7.66 11.64
C GLN A 88 31.48 8.75 10.57
#